data_AF-A0A1G1JQV9-F1
#
_entry.id   AF-A0A1G1JQV9-F1
#
_cell.length_a   1.000
_cell.length_b   1.000
_cell.length_c   1.000
_cell.angle_alpha   90.00
_cell.angle_beta   90.00
_cell.angle_gamma   90.00
#
_symmetry.space_group_name_H-M   'P 1'
#
loop_
_entity.id
_entity.type
_entity.pdbx_description
1 polymer ?
#
loop_
_entity_poly.entity_id
_entity_poly.type
_entity_poly.pdbx_seq_one_letter_code
_entity_poly.pdbx_strand_id
1 'polypeptide(L)'
;MNIKLKRPPRAYRIGIGQDICILDCGEVRLDNNEQVTFVTKAGKRYDVTAKSWGFYATPSVNSRLKKEGFRTALVKNRDGRLFVMLVDETKISLFKKYLKSETSKVEKWLDGLK
;
A
#
# COMPACT_ATOMS: atom_id res chain seq x y z
N MET A 1 -6.87 4.93 -20.21
CA MET A 1 -6.35 3.82 -19.37
C MET A 1 -6.00 2.61 -20.22
N ASN A 2 -4.85 1.98 -19.97
CA ASN A 2 -4.43 0.72 -20.59
C ASN A 2 -3.90 -0.26 -19.51
N ILE A 3 -4.31 -1.53 -19.56
CA ILE A 3 -3.89 -2.57 -18.61
C ILE A 3 -3.10 -3.66 -19.34
N LYS A 4 -1.88 -3.94 -18.89
CA LYS A 4 -1.02 -5.04 -19.38
C LYS A 4 -0.88 -6.11 -18.32
N LEU A 5 -1.60 -7.22 -18.47
CA LEU A 5 -1.55 -8.35 -17.53
C LEU A 5 -0.36 -9.29 -17.83
N LYS A 6 0.28 -9.83 -16.78
CA LYS A 6 1.31 -10.88 -16.87
C LYS A 6 0.66 -12.24 -16.61
N ARG A 7 0.75 -13.16 -17.58
CA ARG A 7 0.18 -14.52 -17.50
C ARG A 7 1.25 -15.55 -17.91
N PRO A 8 1.85 -16.29 -16.96
CA PRO A 8 1.64 -16.21 -15.50
C PRO A 8 2.21 -14.91 -14.89
N PRO A 9 1.78 -14.52 -13.67
CA PRO A 9 2.43 -13.45 -12.91
C PRO A 9 3.91 -13.75 -12.65
N ARG A 10 4.76 -12.73 -12.59
CA ARG A 10 6.17 -12.89 -12.24
C ARG A 10 6.32 -13.02 -10.74
N ALA A 11 6.79 -14.17 -10.25
CA ALA A 11 7.07 -14.38 -8.84
C ALA A 11 8.46 -13.84 -8.46
N TYR A 12 8.56 -13.19 -7.31
CA TYR A 12 9.84 -12.82 -6.70
C TYR A 12 9.76 -12.87 -5.17
N ARG A 13 10.90 -13.05 -4.49
CA ARG A 13 10.96 -13.16 -3.04
C ARG A 13 11.59 -11.91 -2.42
N ILE A 14 11.01 -11.46 -1.32
CA ILE A 14 11.48 -10.33 -0.51
C ILE A 14 11.42 -10.70 0.97
N GLY A 15 11.79 -9.77 1.84
CA GLY A 15 11.77 -9.95 3.29
C GLY A 15 13.10 -10.46 3.84
N ILE A 16 13.26 -10.37 5.16
CA ILE A 16 14.44 -10.93 5.84
C ILE A 16 14.34 -12.46 5.76
N GLY A 17 15.30 -13.08 5.05
CA GLY A 17 15.27 -14.52 4.79
C GLY A 17 14.51 -14.93 3.52
N GLN A 18 14.02 -13.95 2.73
CA GLN A 18 13.32 -14.19 1.45
C GLN A 18 12.09 -15.12 1.57
N ASP A 19 11.35 -15.00 2.67
CA ASP A 19 10.19 -15.84 3.00
C ASP A 19 8.88 -15.30 2.41
N ILE A 20 8.84 -14.05 1.96
CA ILE A 20 7.65 -13.42 1.37
C ILE A 20 7.72 -13.50 -0.15
N CYS A 21 6.80 -14.26 -0.77
CA CYS A 21 6.64 -14.30 -2.22
C CYS A 21 5.61 -13.28 -2.69
N ILE A 22 6.01 -12.37 -3.59
CA ILE A 22 5.12 -11.44 -4.27
C ILE A 22 4.95 -11.88 -5.72
N LEU A 23 3.72 -11.74 -6.22
CA LEU A 23 3.35 -11.95 -7.62
C LEU A 23 3.13 -10.59 -8.30
N ASP A 24 3.99 -10.25 -9.25
CA ASP A 24 3.80 -9.11 -10.14
C ASP A 24 2.84 -9.51 -11.27
N CYS A 25 1.59 -9.04 -11.12
CA CYS A 25 0.46 -9.42 -11.98
C CYS A 25 0.35 -8.59 -13.28
N GLY A 26 1.13 -7.52 -13.43
CA GLY A 26 1.03 -6.62 -14.58
C GLY A 26 1.09 -5.14 -14.21
N GLU A 27 0.73 -4.31 -15.17
CA GLU A 27 0.88 -2.85 -15.12
C GLU A 27 -0.42 -2.18 -15.58
N VAL A 28 -0.76 -1.05 -14.95
CA VAL A 28 -1.86 -0.17 -15.39
C VAL A 28 -1.28 1.19 -15.74
N ARG A 29 -1.47 1.61 -16.98
CA ARG A 29 -1.12 2.94 -17.47
C ARG A 29 -2.35 3.84 -17.42
N LEU A 30 -2.19 4.98 -16.77
CA LEU A 30 -3.23 6.00 -16.62
C LEU A 30 -2.82 7.27 -17.36
N ASP A 31 -3.78 7.88 -18.03
CA ASP A 31 -3.66 9.21 -18.60
C ASP A 31 -3.99 10.29 -17.55
N ASN A 32 -3.75 11.55 -17.89
CA ASN A 32 -4.02 12.67 -16.99
C ASN A 32 -5.47 12.65 -16.49
N ASN A 33 -5.64 12.70 -15.17
CA ASN A 33 -6.92 12.68 -14.45
C ASN A 33 -7.67 11.35 -14.47
N GLU A 34 -7.04 10.24 -14.85
CA GLU A 34 -7.61 8.90 -14.69
C GLU A 34 -7.31 8.30 -13.30
N GLN A 35 -8.24 7.52 -12.78
CA GLN A 35 -8.15 6.86 -11.47
C GLN A 35 -8.32 5.35 -11.61
N VAL A 36 -7.57 4.59 -10.82
CA VAL A 36 -7.82 3.17 -10.54
C VAL A 36 -8.15 2.98 -9.07
N THR A 37 -9.17 2.17 -8.79
CA THR A 37 -9.52 1.72 -7.45
C THR A 37 -9.11 0.27 -7.25
N PHE A 38 -8.30 0.01 -6.22
CA PHE A 38 -8.01 -1.32 -5.71
C PHE A 38 -9.04 -1.68 -4.65
N VAL A 39 -9.61 -2.89 -4.76
CA VAL A 39 -10.65 -3.38 -3.84
C VAL A 39 -10.16 -4.66 -3.18
N THR A 40 -10.14 -4.68 -1.85
CA THR A 40 -9.79 -5.88 -1.08
C THR A 40 -10.91 -6.92 -1.13
N LYS A 41 -10.63 -8.18 -0.73
CA LYS A 41 -11.66 -9.22 -0.60
C LYS A 41 -12.81 -8.81 0.34
N ALA A 42 -12.53 -7.94 1.32
CA ALA A 42 -13.53 -7.42 2.26
C ALA A 42 -14.28 -6.17 1.74
N GLY A 43 -14.07 -5.77 0.48
CA GLY A 43 -14.74 -4.62 -0.14
C GLY A 43 -14.12 -3.26 0.15
N LYS A 44 -13.10 -3.16 1.01
CA LYS A 44 -12.39 -1.90 1.30
C LYS A 44 -11.67 -1.37 0.06
N ARG A 45 -11.71 -0.05 -0.15
CA ARG A 45 -11.26 0.61 -1.40
C ARG A 45 -10.04 1.50 -1.18
N TYR A 46 -9.12 1.49 -2.15
CA TYR A 46 -7.94 2.36 -2.19
C TYR A 46 -7.73 2.88 -3.62
N ASP A 47 -7.68 4.20 -3.79
CA ASP A 47 -7.58 4.84 -5.11
C ASP A 47 -6.18 5.38 -5.37
N VAL A 48 -5.74 5.30 -6.63
CA VAL A 48 -4.59 6.03 -7.17
C VAL A 48 -5.06 6.81 -8.40
N THR A 49 -4.74 8.11 -8.47
CA THR A 49 -5.11 8.98 -9.61
C THR A 49 -3.87 9.56 -10.27
N ALA A 50 -3.77 9.43 -11.60
CA ALA A 50 -2.74 10.11 -12.37
C ALA A 50 -3.11 11.57 -12.63
N LYS A 51 -2.12 12.45 -12.59
CA LYS A 51 -2.23 13.90 -12.81
C LYS A 51 -1.08 14.34 -13.71
N SER A 52 -1.20 15.51 -14.32
CA SER A 52 -0.12 16.06 -15.17
C SER A 52 1.22 16.24 -14.43
N TRP A 53 1.19 16.33 -13.10
CA TRP A 53 2.36 16.47 -12.23
C TRP A 53 2.81 15.14 -11.57
N GLY A 54 2.19 14.00 -11.87
CA GLY A 54 2.54 12.69 -11.29
C GLY A 54 1.33 11.93 -10.76
N PHE A 55 1.41 11.42 -9.53
CA PHE A 55 0.32 10.64 -8.92
C PHE A 55 -0.19 11.27 -7.64
N TYR A 56 -1.51 11.43 -7.58
CA TYR A 56 -2.19 11.50 -6.30
C TYR A 56 -2.27 10.09 -5.73
N ALA A 57 -1.31 9.77 -4.87
CA ALA A 57 -1.00 8.40 -4.48
C ALA A 57 -2.10 7.73 -3.64
N THR A 58 -2.85 8.48 -2.83
CA THR A 58 -3.88 7.91 -1.97
C THR A 58 -5.02 8.90 -1.72
N PRO A 59 -6.23 8.45 -1.32
CA PRO A 59 -7.21 9.33 -0.70
C PRO A 59 -6.70 9.96 0.60
N SER A 60 -7.46 10.91 1.16
CA SER A 60 -7.11 11.55 2.43
C SER A 60 -6.92 10.53 3.56
N VAL A 61 -5.73 10.54 4.16
CA VAL A 61 -5.28 9.56 5.16
C VAL A 61 -6.04 9.67 6.49
N ASN A 62 -6.54 10.85 6.81
CA ASN A 62 -7.27 11.17 8.04
C ASN A 62 -8.79 11.29 7.83
N SER A 63 -9.29 11.03 6.62
CA SER A 63 -10.74 11.08 6.32
C SER A 63 -11.18 9.89 5.47
N ARG A 64 -10.93 9.88 4.16
CA ARG A 64 -11.50 8.85 3.27
C ARG A 64 -10.91 7.46 3.53
N LEU A 65 -9.59 7.34 3.66
CA LEU A 65 -8.96 6.05 4.01
C LEU A 65 -9.41 5.54 5.38
N LYS A 66 -9.56 6.44 6.35
CA LYS A 66 -10.07 6.11 7.68
C LYS A 66 -11.51 5.58 7.63
N LYS A 67 -12.37 6.21 6.83
CA LYS A 67 -13.76 5.76 6.59
C LYS A 67 -13.82 4.40 5.87
N GLU A 68 -12.87 4.12 4.99
CA GLU A 68 -12.71 2.82 4.33
C GLU A 68 -12.12 1.72 5.26
N GLY A 69 -11.83 2.06 6.52
CA GLY A 69 -11.32 1.12 7.53
C GLY A 69 -9.82 0.84 7.41
N PHE A 70 -9.05 1.81 6.91
CA PHE A 70 -7.58 1.79 6.89
C PHE A 70 -6.99 2.78 7.88
N ARG A 71 -5.92 2.36 8.57
CA ARG A 71 -4.97 3.22 9.25
C ARG A 71 -3.76 3.45 8.35
N THR A 72 -3.15 4.64 8.42
CA THR A 72 -2.03 5.00 7.55
C THR A 72 -0.78 5.16 8.40
N ALA A 73 0.23 4.30 8.19
CA ALA A 73 1.49 4.34 8.92
C ALA A 73 2.64 4.86 8.05
N LEU A 74 3.42 5.80 8.57
CA LEU A 74 4.79 6.03 8.15
C LEU A 74 5.68 5.01 8.88
N VAL A 75 6.35 4.15 8.12
CA VAL A 75 7.17 3.04 8.61
C VAL A 75 8.61 3.27 8.20
N LYS A 76 9.55 3.04 9.12
CA LYS A 76 10.99 3.00 8.83
C LYS A 76 11.48 1.56 8.90
N ASN A 77 12.19 1.11 7.87
CA ASN A 77 12.84 -0.20 7.88
C ASN A 77 14.22 -0.15 8.56
N ARG A 78 14.87 -1.31 8.70
CA ARG A 78 16.21 -1.43 9.29
C ARG A 78 17.30 -0.58 8.60
N ASP A 79 17.16 -0.37 7.28
CA ASP A 79 18.10 0.43 6.47
C ASP A 79 17.79 1.93 6.55
N GLY A 80 16.82 2.32 7.37
CA GLY A 80 16.39 3.68 7.56
C GLY A 80 15.50 4.26 6.48
N ARG A 81 15.04 3.45 5.52
CA ARG A 81 14.12 3.86 4.44
C ARG A 81 12.70 4.00 4.97
N LEU A 82 11.99 5.00 4.46
CA LEU A 82 10.62 5.32 4.85
C LEU A 82 9.59 4.77 3.86
N PHE A 83 8.47 4.29 4.38
CA PHE A 83 7.37 3.72 3.62
C PHE A 83 6.04 4.24 4.16
N VAL A 84 5.07 4.48 3.27
CA VAL A 84 3.67 4.69 3.65
C VAL A 84 2.92 3.38 3.48
N MET A 85 2.35 2.86 4.56
CA MET A 85 1.62 1.59 4.57
C MET A 85 0.18 1.82 4.98
N LEU A 86 -0.76 1.32 4.17
CA LEU A 86 -2.18 1.27 4.47
C LEU A 86 -2.48 -0.04 5.19
N VAL A 87 -2.95 0.06 6.42
CA VAL A 87 -3.16 -1.09 7.30
C VAL A 87 -4.64 -1.23 7.58
N ASP A 88 -5.21 -2.37 7.19
CA ASP A 88 -6.56 -2.72 7.60
C ASP A 88 -6.65 -2.68 9.13
N GLU A 89 -7.55 -1.86 9.67
CA GLU A 89 -7.68 -1.65 11.13
C GLU A 89 -7.93 -2.95 11.90
N THR A 90 -8.53 -3.95 11.26
CA THR A 90 -8.78 -5.28 11.84
C THR A 90 -7.53 -6.16 11.87
N LYS A 91 -6.46 -5.79 11.16
CA LYS A 91 -5.22 -6.58 10.98
C LYS A 91 -3.98 -5.95 11.62
N ILE A 92 -4.16 -5.00 12.54
CA ILE A 92 -3.05 -4.31 13.21
C ILE A 92 -2.11 -5.28 13.93
N SER A 93 -2.61 -6.37 14.52
CA SER A 93 -1.79 -7.40 15.17
C SER A 93 -0.85 -8.11 14.18
N LEU A 94 -1.38 -8.52 13.01
CA LEU A 94 -0.61 -9.12 11.93
C LEU A 94 0.43 -8.15 11.37
N PHE A 95 0.05 -6.88 11.19
CA PHE A 95 0.96 -5.83 10.76
C PHE A 95 2.13 -5.64 11.74
N LYS A 96 1.87 -5.60 13.04
CA LYS A 96 2.94 -5.53 14.06
C LYS A 96 3.87 -6.75 14.03
N LYS A 97 3.33 -7.95 13.80
CA LYS A 97 4.13 -9.17 13.64
C LYS A 97 5.05 -9.07 12.42
N TYR A 98 4.54 -8.59 11.28
CA TYR A 98 5.32 -8.33 10.07
C TYR A 98 6.44 -7.31 10.31
N LEU A 99 6.14 -6.18 10.97
CA LEU A 99 7.16 -5.19 11.28
C LEU A 99 8.29 -5.77 12.14
N LYS A 100 7.95 -6.64 13.11
CA LYS A 100 8.94 -7.32 13.94
C LYS A 100 9.82 -8.28 13.12
N SER A 101 9.25 -9.07 12.22
CA SER A 101 10.03 -9.98 11.36
C SER A 101 10.96 -9.22 10.41
N GLU A 102 10.52 -8.06 9.92
CA GLU A 102 11.28 -7.21 9.01
C GLU A 102 12.17 -6.16 9.70
N THR A 103 12.33 -6.24 11.04
CA THR A 103 13.11 -5.27 11.83
C THR A 103 12.74 -3.81 11.48
N SER A 104 11.45 -3.57 11.31
CA SER A 104 10.85 -2.30 10.91
C SER A 104 10.00 -1.74 12.05
N LYS A 105 9.73 -0.44 12.04
CA LYS A 105 8.90 0.21 13.06
C LYS A 105 8.01 1.30 12.48
N VAL A 106 6.87 1.52 13.13
CA VAL A 106 6.04 2.69 12.82
C VAL A 106 6.71 3.93 13.42
N GLU A 107 7.05 4.89 12.56
CA GLU A 107 7.50 6.22 13.00
C GLU A 107 6.31 7.09 13.37
N LYS A 108 5.22 7.02 12.59
CA LYS A 108 4.03 7.85 12.83
C LYS A 108 2.77 7.24 12.23
N TRP A 109 1.66 7.35 12.95
CA TRP A 109 0.33 7.16 12.39
C TRP A 109 -0.16 8.48 11.79
N LEU A 110 -0.31 8.53 10.47
CA LEU A 110 -0.66 9.73 9.72
C LEU A 110 -2.16 10.06 9.81
N ASP A 111 -2.99 9.04 10.08
CA ASP A 111 -4.45 9.16 10.25
C ASP A 111 -4.89 9.91 11.52
N GLY A 112 -3.95 10.13 12.45
CA GLY A 112 -4.18 10.89 13.68
C GLY A 112 -3.76 12.37 13.60
N LEU A 113 -3.19 12.80 12.46
CA LEU A 113 -2.78 14.18 12.28
C LEU A 113 -3.99 15.08 12.00
N LYS A 114 -4.03 16.22 12.71
CA LYS A 114 -5.01 17.29 12.52
C LYS A 114 -4.45 18.34 11.59
#